data_AF-Q8GEC4-F1
#
_entry.id   AF-Q8GEC4-F1
#
_cell.length_a   1.000
_cell.length_b   1.000
_cell.length_c   1.000
_cell.angle_alpha   90.00
_cell.angle_beta   90.00
_cell.angle_gamma   90.00
#
_symmetry.space_group_name_H-M   'P 1'
#
loop_
_entity.id
_entity.type
_entity.pdbx_description
1 polymer ?
#
loop_
_entity_poly.entity_id
_entity_poly.type
_entity_poly.pdbx_seq_one_letter_code
_entity_poly.pdbx_strand_id
1 'polypeptide(L)' 'MEVLARTLILACKHINARSNSDSDDDVALLEAIAAELGSASEAEKHCLVKSAKSLGDEAWPEEMGIL' A
#
# COMPACT_ATOMS: atom_id res chain seq x y z
N MET A 1 1.97 -13.60 2.61
CA MET A 1 2.63 -12.93 1.46
C MET A 1 1.63 -12.56 0.36
N GLU A 2 0.45 -13.21 0.30
CA GLU A 2 -0.57 -12.93 -0.72
C GLU A 2 -1.14 -11.51 -0.62
N VAL A 3 -1.39 -11.02 0.61
CA VAL A 3 -1.94 -9.68 0.85
C VAL A 3 -0.98 -8.61 0.34
N LEU A 4 0.29 -8.72 0.75
CA LEU A 4 1.38 -7.86 0.29
C LEU A 4 1.51 -7.81 -1.23
N ALA A 5 1.40 -8.96 -1.89
CA ALA A 5 1.46 -9.05 -3.36
C ALA A 5 0.24 -8.40 -4.02
N ARG A 6 -0.97 -8.59 -3.48
CA ARG A 6 -2.20 -7.95 -3.98
C ARG A 6 -2.14 -6.43 -3.83
N THR A 7 -1.69 -5.93 -2.68
CA THR A 7 -1.47 -4.50 -2.44
C THR A 7 -0.48 -3.91 -3.45
N LEU A 8 0.65 -4.59 -3.69
CA LEU A 8 1.65 -4.13 -4.66
C LEU A 8 1.07 -4.07 -6.08
N ILE A 9 0.29 -5.09 -6.47
CA ILE A 9 -0.36 -5.13 -7.78
C ILE A 9 -1.36 -3.98 -7.94
N LEU A 10 -2.14 -3.66 -6.91
CA LEU A 10 -3.07 -2.53 -6.91
C LEU A 10 -2.33 -1.19 -7.08
N ALA A 11 -1.25 -0.97 -6.31
CA ALA A 11 -0.41 0.21 -6.41
C ALA A 11 0.28 0.35 -7.79
N CYS A 12 0.79 -0.75 -8.35
CA CYS A 12 1.40 -0.73 -9.68
C CYS A 12 0.37 -0.44 -10.78
N LYS A 13 -0.84 -1.00 -10.70
CA LYS A 13 -1.93 -0.70 -11.64
C LYS A 13 -2.31 0.78 -11.59
N HIS A 14 -2.33 1.38 -10.41
CA HIS A 14 -2.58 2.80 -10.20
C HIS A 14 -1.55 3.69 -10.90
N ILE A 15 -0.25 3.46 -10.63
CA ILE A 15 0.84 4.25 -11.23
C ILE A 15 0.80 4.16 -12.76
N ASN A 16 0.48 2.97 -13.30
CA ASN A 16 0.36 2.76 -14.73
C ASN A 16 -0.91 3.35 -15.35
N ALA A 17 -1.97 3.57 -14.56
CA ALA A 17 -3.21 4.22 -14.99
C ALA A 17 -3.16 5.75 -14.90
N ARG A 18 -2.30 6.29 -14.01
CA ARG A 18 -2.18 7.74 -13.72
C ARG A 18 -1.73 8.60 -14.90
N SER A 19 -1.35 8.01 -16.04
CA SER A 19 -1.22 8.74 -17.30
C SER A 19 -2.55 9.27 -17.86
N ASN A 20 -3.72 8.89 -17.32
CA ASN A 20 -5.03 9.17 -17.94
C ASN A 20 -6.23 9.44 -17.00
N SER A 21 -6.11 9.57 -15.66
CA SER A 21 -7.31 9.59 -14.78
C SER A 21 -7.55 10.87 -13.97
N ASP A 22 -8.85 11.17 -13.80
CA ASP A 22 -9.44 12.15 -12.87
C ASP A 22 -9.21 11.78 -11.40
N SER A 23 -9.17 12.78 -10.51
CA SER A 23 -8.71 12.63 -9.11
C SER A 23 -9.59 11.77 -8.19
N ASP A 24 -10.84 11.48 -8.54
CA ASP A 24 -11.76 10.73 -7.68
C ASP A 24 -11.46 9.21 -7.67
N ASP A 25 -10.98 8.67 -8.79
CA ASP A 25 -10.59 7.25 -8.88
C ASP A 25 -9.34 6.94 -8.05
N ASP A 26 -8.48 7.94 -7.84
CA ASP A 26 -7.25 7.83 -7.05
C ASP A 26 -7.57 7.59 -5.58
N VAL A 27 -8.57 8.29 -5.04
CA VAL A 27 -8.98 8.18 -3.62
C VAL A 27 -9.58 6.80 -3.34
N ALA A 28 -10.52 6.33 -4.16
CA ALA A 28 -11.15 5.01 -4.00
C ALA A 28 -10.13 3.87 -4.05
N LEU A 29 -9.09 4.02 -4.86
CA LEU A 29 -8.04 3.01 -4.99
C LEU A 29 -7.06 3.04 -3.80
N LEU A 30 -6.74 4.22 -3.26
CA LEU A 30 -5.97 4.34 -2.02
C LEU A 30 -6.71 3.72 -0.83
N GLU A 31 -8.03 3.89 -0.76
CA GLU A 31 -8.87 3.22 0.25
C GLU A 31 -8.83 1.68 0.10
N ALA A 32 -8.88 1.17 -1.13
CA ALA A 32 -8.76 -0.27 -1.39
C ALA A 32 -7.38 -0.83 -0.99
N ILE A 33 -6.31 -0.08 -1.24
CA ILE A 33 -4.94 -0.41 -0.83
C ILE A 33 -4.84 -0.48 0.71
N ALA A 34 -5.39 0.52 1.41
CA ALA A 34 -5.39 0.58 2.87
C ALA A 34 -6.22 -0.57 3.49
N ALA A 35 -7.39 -0.88 2.93
CA ALA A 35 -8.24 -1.97 3.40
C ALA A 35 -7.56 -3.34 3.27
N GLU A 36 -6.85 -3.57 2.14
CA GLU A 36 -6.08 -4.81 1.93
C GLU A 36 -4.90 -4.89 2.91
N LEU A 37 -4.17 -3.79 3.13
CA LEU A 37 -3.08 -3.70 4.11
C LEU A 37 -3.54 -3.98 5.55
N GLY A 38 -4.73 -3.52 5.93
CA GLY A 38 -5.33 -3.81 7.24
C GLY A 38 -5.57 -5.31 7.49
N SER A 39 -5.69 -6.09 6.42
CA SER A 39 -5.88 -7.55 6.47
C SER A 39 -4.56 -8.33 6.44
N ALA A 40 -3.41 -7.64 6.37
CA ALA A 40 -2.10 -8.28 6.35
C ALA A 40 -1.81 -8.99 7.69
N SER A 41 -1.19 -10.16 7.61
CA SER A 41 -0.70 -10.85 8.81
C SER A 41 0.41 -10.06 9.49
N GLU A 42 0.63 -10.29 10.78
CA GLU A 42 1.71 -9.63 11.54
C GLU A 42 3.10 -9.85 10.92
N ALA A 43 3.34 -11.03 10.33
CA ALA A 43 4.57 -11.31 9.60
C ALA A 43 4.72 -10.44 8.34
N GLU A 44 3.63 -10.18 7.62
CA GLU A 44 3.61 -9.29 6.46
C GLU A 44 3.77 -7.82 6.86
N LYS A 45 3.09 -7.37 7.93
CA LYS A 45 3.25 -6.02 8.48
C LYS A 45 4.68 -5.76 8.91
N HIS A 46 5.31 -6.71 9.60
CA HIS A 46 6.72 -6.59 9.99
C HIS A 46 7.66 -6.53 8.77
N CYS A 47 7.33 -7.23 7.70
CA CYS A 47 8.06 -7.15 6.43
C CYS A 47 7.91 -5.75 5.78
N LEU A 48 6.71 -5.16 5.82
CA LEU A 48 6.42 -3.81 5.35
C LEU A 48 7.20 -2.75 6.14
N VAL A 49 7.15 -2.79 7.47
CA VAL A 49 7.88 -1.86 8.35
C VAL A 49 9.40 -1.92 8.09
N LYS A 50 9.96 -3.13 7.96
CA LYS A 50 11.39 -3.30 7.64
C LYS A 50 11.74 -2.74 6.26
N SER A 51 10.87 -2.92 5.28
CA SER A 51 11.07 -2.44 3.92
C SER A 51 10.99 -0.92 3.86
N ALA A 52 9.98 -0.31 4.49
CA ALA A 52 9.82 1.14 4.60
C ALA A 52 11.06 1.80 5.23
N LYS A 53 11.55 1.23 6.34
CA LYS A 53 12.80 1.67 6.96
C LYS A 53 14.02 1.55 6.04
N SER A 54 14.12 0.49 5.26
CA SER A 54 15.24 0.29 4.33
C SER A 54 15.22 1.27 3.15
N LEU A 55 14.04 1.81 2.83
CA LEU A 55 13.83 2.80 1.78
C LEU A 55 13.93 4.25 2.29
N GLY A 56 13.99 4.45 3.61
CA GLY A 56 14.04 5.77 4.24
C GLY A 56 12.68 6.40 4.55
N ASP A 57 11.59 5.67 4.31
CA ASP A 57 10.20 6.13 4.52
C ASP A 57 9.64 5.61 5.86
N GLU A 58 10.26 6.00 6.97
CA GLU A 58 9.91 5.46 8.30
C GLU A 58 8.51 5.86 8.80
N ALA A 59 7.95 6.97 8.32
CA ALA A 59 6.61 7.44 8.69
C ALA A 59 5.47 6.74 7.92
N TRP A 60 5.80 6.16 6.76
CA TRP A 60 4.81 5.57 5.84
C TRP A 60 3.95 4.45 6.48
N PRO A 61 4.48 3.54 7.32
CA PRO A 61 3.64 2.53 7.96
C PRO A 61 2.54 3.11 8.89
N GLU A 62 2.80 4.21 9.60
CA GLU A 62 1.79 4.91 10.41
C GLU A 62 0.77 5.61 9.51
N GLU A 63 1.21 6.29 8.46
CA GLU A 63 0.32 6.95 7.48
C GLU A 63 -0.65 5.97 6.80
N MET A 64 -0.21 4.73 6.61
CA MET A 64 -1.02 3.65 6.03
C MET A 64 -1.84 2.87 7.06
N GLY A 65 -1.78 3.21 8.36
CA GLY A 65 -2.51 2.52 9.43
C GLY A 65 -2.06 1.07 9.65
N ILE A 66 -0.81 0.76 9.32
CA ILE A 66 -0.20 -0.57 9.53
C ILE A 66 0.28 -0.72 10.98
N LEU A 67 0.67 0.39 11.61
CA LEU A 67 1.09 0.53 13.01
C LEU A 67 0.04 1.24 13.86
#